data_AF-A0A921YKG1-F1
#
_entry.id   AF-A0A921YKG1-F1
#
_cell.length_a   1.000
_cell.length_b   1.000
_cell.length_c   1.000
_cell.angle_alpha   90.00
_cell.angle_beta   90.00
_cell.angle_gamma   90.00
#
_symmetry.space_group_name_H-M   'P 1'
#
loop_
_entity.id
_entity.type
_entity.pdbx_description
1 polymer ?
#
loop_
_entity_poly.entity_id
_entity_poly.type
_entity_poly.pdbx_seq_one_letter_code
_entity_poly.pdbx_strand_id
1 'polypeptide(L)'
;MRMIRSILFLSAVTLALAFKNPHYATGRTTMVHLFEWKWDDIAAECERFLGPRGFGGIQISPPNENLVIWSRNRPWWERYQPMSYRLVTRSGNEQQFANMVRRCNNVGVRIYVDAIINHMTGTWNENVGTGGSTANFGNWHYPAVPYGRNDFNWPHCVIQGHDYACCADRVRNCELSGLKDLNQRSEHVRTMIVNYMNRLIDMGVAGFRIDAAKHMWPSDLRVIYDRLRNLNTAHGFPSGARPYIYQEVIDLGGEAISRNEYTPLAAVTEFRFGMELSRAFTRGNQLRWLVNWGPQWGLLGSGDALTFIDNHDNQRGHGAGGNILTHKRPKEYKGAIAFMLAHPYGKPQLMSSFSFHDTEAGPPMDGSGNIISPSINSVSVGNKCATYLRFTFLLFYFT
;
A
#
# COMPACT_ATOMS: atom_id res chain seq x y z
N MET A 1 -35.17 27.18 -4.02
CA MET A 1 -34.52 26.16 -4.87
C MET A 1 -33.07 26.45 -5.28
N ARG A 2 -32.56 27.70 -5.25
CA ARG A 2 -31.14 28.02 -5.55
C ARG A 2 -30.17 27.74 -4.39
N MET A 3 -30.60 27.95 -3.14
CA MET A 3 -29.76 27.73 -1.93
C MET A 3 -29.43 26.25 -1.68
N ILE A 4 -30.35 25.33 -1.97
CA ILE A 4 -30.15 23.88 -1.79
C ILE A 4 -29.09 23.34 -2.77
N ARG A 5 -29.03 23.88 -4.00
CA ARG A 5 -28.01 23.50 -5.00
C ARG A 5 -26.61 23.96 -4.62
N SER A 6 -26.47 25.13 -4.01
CA SER A 6 -25.17 25.65 -3.55
C SER A 6 -24.61 24.89 -2.34
N ILE A 7 -25.48 24.47 -1.40
CA ILE A 7 -25.09 23.67 -0.24
C ILE A 7 -24.65 22.26 -0.66
N LEU A 8 -25.38 21.63 -1.59
CA LEU A 8 -25.02 20.30 -2.14
C LEU A 8 -23.68 20.32 -2.87
N PHE A 9 -23.38 21.38 -3.62
CA PHE A 9 -22.09 21.55 -4.30
C PHE A 9 -20.93 21.76 -3.31
N LEU A 10 -21.14 22.56 -2.25
CA LEU A 10 -20.11 22.77 -1.22
C LEU A 10 -19.81 21.49 -0.44
N SER A 11 -20.82 20.69 -0.09
CA SER A 11 -20.63 19.39 0.60
C SER A 11 -19.95 18.34 -0.29
N ALA A 12 -20.21 18.32 -1.60
CA ALA A 12 -19.57 17.38 -2.51
C ALA A 12 -18.08 17.71 -2.74
N VAL A 13 -17.73 19.00 -2.80
CA VAL A 13 -16.34 19.45 -2.96
C VAL A 13 -15.51 19.26 -1.68
N THR A 14 -16.10 19.40 -0.49
CA THR A 14 -15.40 19.14 0.79
C THR A 14 -15.14 17.65 1.03
N LEU A 15 -16.02 16.74 0.60
CA LEU A 15 -15.78 15.29 0.67
C LEU A 15 -14.68 14.82 -0.30
N ALA A 16 -14.57 15.39 -1.51
CA ALA A 16 -13.57 14.97 -2.49
C ALA A 16 -12.11 15.32 -2.11
N LEU A 17 -11.92 16.30 -1.21
CA LEU A 17 -10.60 16.66 -0.64
C LEU A 17 -10.29 15.91 0.67
N ALA A 18 -11.27 15.25 1.26
CA ALA A 18 -11.16 14.75 2.63
C ALA A 18 -10.08 13.67 2.78
N PHE A 19 -9.98 12.75 1.82
CA PHE A 19 -9.06 11.60 1.89
C PHE A 19 -7.67 11.85 1.29
N LYS A 20 -7.35 13.08 0.87
CA LYS A 20 -6.08 13.41 0.17
C LYS A 20 -5.01 14.04 1.06
N ASN A 21 -5.33 14.33 2.32
CA ASN A 21 -4.35 14.87 3.27
C ASN A 21 -3.62 13.73 3.99
N PRO A 22 -2.28 13.62 3.88
CA PRO A 22 -1.53 12.58 4.59
C PRO A 22 -1.47 12.78 6.11
N HIS A 23 -1.79 13.96 6.64
CA HIS A 23 -1.70 14.30 8.07
C HIS A 23 -0.29 14.16 8.67
N TYR A 24 0.74 14.40 7.85
CA TYR A 24 2.10 14.56 8.35
C TYR A 24 2.16 15.69 9.38
N ALA A 25 3.00 15.51 10.40
CA ALA A 25 3.32 16.63 11.29
C ALA A 25 4.06 17.72 10.50
N THR A 26 4.00 18.96 11.01
CA THR A 26 4.63 20.12 10.40
C THR A 26 6.10 19.88 10.05
N GLY A 27 6.52 20.30 8.86
CA GLY A 27 7.90 20.17 8.39
C GLY A 27 8.28 18.80 7.82
N ARG A 28 7.31 17.89 7.65
CA ARG A 28 7.54 16.53 7.12
C ARG A 28 6.80 16.32 5.80
N THR A 29 7.44 15.68 4.83
CA THR A 29 6.92 15.61 3.44
C THR A 29 6.91 14.22 2.82
N THR A 30 7.60 13.25 3.41
CA THR A 30 7.91 11.96 2.77
C THR A 30 7.50 10.80 3.65
N MET A 31 6.92 9.76 3.06
CA MET A 31 6.70 8.49 3.75
C MET A 31 7.65 7.39 3.25
N VAL A 32 7.77 6.31 4.02
CA VAL A 32 8.57 5.14 3.68
C VAL A 32 7.72 3.88 3.72
N HIS A 33 7.89 2.96 2.77
CA HIS A 33 7.36 1.61 2.88
C HIS A 33 8.40 0.71 3.56
N LEU A 34 8.18 0.38 4.84
CA LEU A 34 9.01 -0.57 5.60
C LEU A 34 8.54 -1.99 5.34
N PHE A 35 8.86 -2.51 4.15
CA PHE A 35 8.32 -3.76 3.64
C PHE A 35 8.81 -4.97 4.44
N GLU A 36 7.87 -5.76 4.96
CA GLU A 36 8.07 -6.94 5.81
C GLU A 36 8.69 -6.70 7.19
N TRP A 37 8.78 -5.44 7.66
CA TRP A 37 9.29 -5.16 9.00
C TRP A 37 8.32 -5.62 10.11
N LYS A 38 8.86 -6.02 11.27
CA LYS A 38 8.05 -6.31 12.47
C LYS A 38 7.64 -5.03 13.19
N TRP A 39 6.50 -5.06 13.90
CA TRP A 39 5.93 -3.87 14.52
C TRP A 39 6.83 -3.26 15.59
N ASP A 40 7.51 -4.09 16.38
CA ASP A 40 8.48 -3.61 17.37
C ASP A 40 9.72 -2.95 16.73
N ASP A 41 10.17 -3.46 15.57
CA ASP A 41 11.29 -2.88 14.82
C ASP A 41 10.87 -1.52 14.20
N ILE A 42 9.65 -1.42 13.68
CA ILE A 42 9.08 -0.17 13.16
C ILE A 42 8.97 0.86 14.29
N ALA A 43 8.45 0.47 15.46
CA ALA A 43 8.32 1.35 16.61
C ALA A 43 9.69 1.92 17.03
N ALA A 44 10.73 1.09 17.06
CA ALA A 44 12.09 1.53 17.32
C ALA A 44 12.65 2.45 16.22
N GLU A 45 12.38 2.16 14.95
CA GLU A 45 12.84 2.98 13.81
C GLU A 45 12.16 4.35 13.76
N CYS A 46 10.89 4.44 14.16
CA CYS A 46 10.17 5.71 14.34
C CYS A 46 10.93 6.65 15.28
N GLU A 47 11.32 6.16 16.46
CA GLU A 47 11.94 6.97 17.50
C GLU A 47 13.40 7.28 17.21
N ARG A 48 14.18 6.28 16.77
CA ARG A 48 15.63 6.45 16.61
C ARG A 48 16.07 7.10 15.31
N PHE A 49 15.20 7.13 14.29
CA PHE A 49 15.59 7.59 12.95
C PHE A 49 14.51 8.40 12.25
N LEU A 50 13.34 7.83 11.98
CA LEU A 50 12.36 8.47 11.09
C LEU A 50 11.83 9.79 11.66
N GLY A 51 11.49 9.81 12.95
CA GLY A 51 11.08 11.02 13.67
C GLY A 51 12.18 12.10 13.64
N PRO A 52 13.41 11.81 14.11
CA PRO A 52 14.54 12.73 14.05
C PRO A 52 14.95 13.19 12.64
N ARG A 53 14.71 12.37 11.60
CA ARG A 53 15.04 12.70 10.20
C ARG A 53 13.91 13.34 9.41
N GLY A 54 12.78 13.66 10.06
CA GLY A 54 11.69 14.40 9.42
C GLY A 54 10.83 13.57 8.46
N PHE A 55 10.83 12.24 8.56
CA PHE A 55 9.90 11.41 7.81
C PHE A 55 8.48 11.58 8.34
N GLY A 56 7.52 11.77 7.43
CA GLY A 56 6.12 12.03 7.73
C GLY A 56 5.33 10.79 8.12
N GLY A 57 5.67 9.62 7.58
CA GLY A 57 4.99 8.39 7.93
C GLY A 57 5.53 7.13 7.28
N ILE A 58 4.85 6.02 7.54
CA ILE A 58 5.26 4.67 7.20
C ILE A 58 4.07 3.93 6.60
N GLN A 59 4.23 3.41 5.37
CA GLN A 59 3.40 2.31 4.91
C GLN A 59 3.95 1.02 5.50
N ILE A 60 3.09 0.25 6.15
CA ILE A 60 3.40 -1.09 6.65
C ILE A 60 2.88 -2.16 5.70
N SER A 61 3.45 -3.36 5.74
CA SER A 61 2.86 -4.54 5.09
C SER A 61 1.48 -4.90 5.70
N PRO A 62 0.65 -5.70 5.02
CA PRO A 62 -0.68 -6.07 5.51
C PRO A 62 -0.64 -6.59 6.96
N PRO A 63 -1.43 -5.99 7.88
CA PRO A 63 -1.42 -6.36 9.29
C PRO A 63 -2.48 -7.38 9.68
N ASN A 64 -3.42 -7.69 8.78
CA ASN A 64 -4.44 -8.69 9.01
C ASN A 64 -3.91 -10.11 8.75
N GLU A 65 -4.55 -11.09 9.38
CA GLU A 65 -4.21 -12.50 9.25
C GLU A 65 -4.23 -12.92 7.78
N ASN A 66 -3.14 -13.55 7.36
CA ASN A 66 -2.93 -13.99 6.00
C ASN A 66 -2.63 -15.50 5.95
N LEU A 67 -2.72 -16.08 4.76
CA LEU A 67 -2.42 -17.49 4.53
C LEU A 67 -0.93 -17.81 4.79
N VAL A 68 -0.66 -18.95 5.40
CA VAL A 68 0.70 -19.48 5.59
C VAL A 68 1.05 -20.42 4.44
N ILE A 69 2.08 -20.09 3.65
CA ILE A 69 2.43 -20.85 2.44
C ILE A 69 3.84 -21.44 2.59
N TRP A 70 3.90 -22.68 3.08
CA TRP A 70 5.15 -23.40 3.31
C TRP A 70 5.71 -24.02 2.03
N SER A 71 4.86 -24.46 1.10
CA SER A 71 5.28 -25.01 -0.20
C SER A 71 6.10 -24.05 -1.05
N ARG A 72 6.04 -22.74 -0.75
CA ARG A 72 6.82 -21.66 -1.38
C ARG A 72 7.79 -20.98 -0.42
N ASN A 73 8.11 -21.63 0.69
CA ASN A 73 9.06 -21.14 1.69
C ASN A 73 8.73 -19.72 2.21
N ARG A 74 7.46 -19.50 2.59
CA ARG A 74 6.96 -18.25 3.20
C ARG A 74 7.19 -17.01 2.32
N PRO A 75 6.68 -17.01 1.08
CA PRO A 75 6.91 -15.94 0.11
C PRO A 75 6.31 -14.62 0.62
N TRP A 76 6.80 -13.48 0.14
CA TRP A 76 6.32 -12.16 0.57
C TRP A 76 4.84 -11.95 0.22
N TRP A 77 4.40 -12.49 -0.92
CA TRP A 77 3.04 -12.33 -1.41
C TRP A 77 2.01 -13.18 -0.64
N GLU A 78 2.43 -14.02 0.32
CA GLU A 78 1.50 -14.71 1.22
C GLU A 78 0.65 -13.72 2.04
N ARG A 79 1.17 -12.51 2.28
CA ARG A 79 0.45 -11.42 2.97
C ARG A 79 -0.73 -10.85 2.20
N TYR A 80 -0.73 -11.01 0.89
CA TYR A 80 -1.79 -10.53 -0.01
C TYR A 80 -2.87 -11.59 -0.21
N GLN A 81 -2.94 -12.57 0.70
CA GLN A 81 -3.97 -13.60 0.72
C GLN A 81 -4.64 -13.62 2.09
N PRO A 82 -5.61 -12.72 2.33
CA PRO A 82 -6.29 -12.61 3.62
C PRO A 82 -7.00 -13.90 4.02
N MET A 83 -6.86 -14.26 5.29
CA MET A 83 -7.60 -15.35 5.95
C MET A 83 -8.63 -14.79 6.93
N SER A 84 -8.30 -13.67 7.60
CA SER A 84 -9.24 -12.91 8.40
C SER A 84 -8.80 -11.46 8.59
N TYR A 85 -9.60 -10.68 9.33
CA TYR A 85 -9.26 -9.32 9.76
C TYR A 85 -8.63 -9.26 11.16
N ARG A 86 -8.18 -10.39 11.72
CA ARG A 86 -7.44 -10.43 12.99
C ARG A 86 -6.02 -9.88 12.80
N LEU A 87 -5.50 -9.13 13.77
CA LEU A 87 -4.16 -8.53 13.66
C LEU A 87 -3.08 -9.49 14.20
N VAL A 88 -2.84 -10.58 13.48
CA VAL A 88 -1.82 -11.58 13.83
C VAL A 88 -1.10 -12.03 12.56
N THR A 89 0.15 -11.63 12.41
CA THR A 89 0.98 -11.91 11.23
C THR A 89 2.42 -12.21 11.65
N ARG A 90 3.30 -12.48 10.69
CA ARG A 90 4.75 -12.56 10.95
C ARG A 90 5.37 -11.26 11.46
N SER A 91 4.71 -10.12 11.30
CA SER A 91 5.17 -8.85 11.87
C SER A 91 4.86 -8.67 13.36
N GLY A 92 3.96 -9.49 13.91
CA GLY A 92 3.54 -9.42 15.31
C GLY A 92 2.04 -9.57 15.50
N ASN A 93 1.61 -9.34 16.74
CA ASN A 93 0.21 -9.39 17.18
C ASN A 93 -0.39 -7.98 17.37
N GLU A 94 -1.67 -7.94 17.73
CA GLU A 94 -2.43 -6.71 17.94
C GLU A 94 -1.84 -5.77 19.00
N GLN A 95 -1.30 -6.32 20.09
CA GLN A 95 -0.68 -5.52 21.14
C GLN A 95 0.59 -4.82 20.62
N GLN A 96 1.41 -5.55 19.86
CA GLN A 96 2.61 -4.99 19.21
C GLN A 96 2.23 -3.95 18.15
N PHE A 97 1.16 -4.19 17.39
CA PHE A 97 0.61 -3.24 16.42
C PHE A 97 0.19 -1.93 17.09
N ALA A 98 -0.64 -2.00 18.14
CA ALA A 98 -1.09 -0.83 18.88
C ALA A 98 0.09 -0.08 19.55
N ASN A 99 1.09 -0.82 20.04
CA ASN A 99 2.32 -0.24 20.59
C ASN A 99 3.08 0.56 19.53
N MET A 100 3.31 -0.02 18.35
CA MET A 100 3.94 0.64 17.21
C MET A 100 3.20 1.91 16.80
N VAL A 101 1.88 1.84 16.60
CA VAL A 101 1.08 3.00 16.20
C VAL A 101 1.18 4.13 17.23
N ARG A 102 1.07 3.82 18.52
CA ARG A 102 1.21 4.81 19.60
C ARG A 102 2.59 5.46 19.60
N ARG A 103 3.68 4.67 19.60
CA ARG A 103 5.05 5.17 19.66
C ARG A 103 5.40 6.02 18.45
N CYS A 104 5.04 5.58 17.25
CA CYS A 104 5.26 6.34 16.02
C CYS A 104 4.49 7.67 16.01
N ASN A 105 3.21 7.66 16.39
CA ASN A 105 2.42 8.90 16.47
C ASN A 105 2.98 9.88 17.50
N ASN A 106 3.52 9.42 18.64
CA ASN A 106 4.13 10.27 19.67
C ASN A 106 5.36 11.04 19.16
N VAL A 107 6.10 10.48 18.19
CA VAL A 107 7.21 11.17 17.52
C VAL A 107 6.79 11.84 16.20
N GLY A 108 5.47 11.87 15.94
CA GLY A 108 4.81 12.47 14.78
C GLY A 108 5.12 11.81 13.44
N VAL A 109 5.41 10.50 13.47
CA VAL A 109 5.52 9.63 12.29
C VAL A 109 4.21 8.86 12.16
N ARG A 110 3.48 9.07 11.07
CA ARG A 110 2.16 8.48 10.83
C ARG A 110 2.24 7.04 10.32
N ILE A 111 1.24 6.22 10.62
CA ILE A 111 1.15 4.84 10.11
C ILE A 111 0.04 4.75 9.06
N TYR A 112 0.36 4.17 7.90
CA TYR A 112 -0.60 3.85 6.84
C TYR A 112 -0.65 2.33 6.64
N VAL A 113 -1.84 1.77 6.73
CA VAL A 113 -2.06 0.33 6.62
C VAL A 113 -2.20 -0.07 5.16
N ASP A 114 -1.54 -1.14 4.75
CA ASP A 114 -1.85 -1.84 3.51
C ASP A 114 -3.12 -2.69 3.68
N ALA A 115 -4.22 -2.26 3.06
CA ALA A 115 -5.54 -2.84 3.23
C ALA A 115 -5.93 -3.69 2.02
N ILE A 116 -5.93 -5.01 2.23
CA ILE A 116 -6.32 -6.01 1.22
C ILE A 116 -7.81 -6.28 1.34
N ILE A 117 -8.62 -5.57 0.55
CA ILE A 117 -10.09 -5.59 0.64
C ILE A 117 -10.79 -5.98 -0.68
N ASN A 118 -10.00 -6.28 -1.72
CA ASN A 118 -10.52 -6.79 -2.99
C ASN A 118 -10.89 -8.28 -2.91
N HIS A 119 -10.04 -9.08 -2.27
CA HIS A 119 -10.08 -10.53 -2.33
C HIS A 119 -9.71 -11.17 -1.00
N MET A 120 -9.93 -12.48 -0.92
CA MET A 120 -9.36 -13.38 0.09
C MET A 120 -8.23 -14.21 -0.56
N THR A 121 -8.09 -15.49 -0.22
CA THR A 121 -6.98 -16.32 -0.74
C THR A 121 -7.22 -16.85 -2.16
N GLY A 122 -6.16 -17.36 -2.79
CA GLY A 122 -6.28 -18.34 -3.87
C GLY A 122 -6.59 -19.73 -3.33
N THR A 123 -6.51 -20.74 -4.20
CA THR A 123 -6.66 -22.15 -3.80
C THR A 123 -5.30 -22.77 -3.53
N TRP A 124 -5.11 -23.31 -2.33
CA TRP A 124 -3.89 -23.96 -1.85
C TRP A 124 -4.19 -25.27 -1.14
N ASN A 125 -3.16 -26.12 -1.00
CA ASN A 125 -3.26 -27.29 -0.12
C ASN A 125 -3.16 -26.87 1.35
N GLU A 126 -2.33 -25.87 1.65
CA GLU A 126 -2.27 -25.22 2.93
C GLU A 126 -3.48 -24.30 3.13
N ASN A 127 -4.18 -24.41 4.25
CA ASN A 127 -5.41 -23.65 4.51
C ASN A 127 -5.46 -23.00 5.90
N VAL A 128 -4.30 -22.82 6.54
CA VAL A 128 -4.17 -22.24 7.88
C VAL A 128 -3.57 -20.84 7.77
N GLY A 129 -4.20 -19.88 8.43
CA GLY A 129 -3.72 -18.50 8.54
C GLY A 129 -2.72 -18.30 9.66
N THR A 130 -2.01 -17.17 9.63
CA THR A 130 -1.01 -16.78 10.64
C THR A 130 -1.58 -16.64 12.06
N GLY A 131 -2.90 -16.50 12.22
CA GLY A 131 -3.62 -16.45 13.48
C GLY A 131 -4.36 -17.75 13.81
N GLY A 132 -4.11 -18.83 13.07
CA GLY A 132 -4.70 -20.15 13.25
C GLY A 132 -6.09 -20.34 12.63
N SER A 133 -6.64 -19.33 11.95
CA SER A 133 -7.92 -19.46 11.25
C SER A 133 -7.78 -20.42 10.06
N THR A 134 -8.82 -21.21 9.79
CA THR A 134 -8.88 -22.07 8.61
C THR A 134 -9.88 -21.54 7.59
N ALA A 135 -9.75 -21.99 6.34
CA ALA A 135 -10.70 -21.68 5.28
C ALA A 135 -10.97 -22.91 4.40
N ASN A 136 -12.13 -22.90 3.75
CA ASN A 136 -12.45 -23.85 2.68
C ASN A 136 -12.54 -23.06 1.36
N PHE A 137 -11.44 -23.06 0.61
CA PHE A 137 -11.30 -22.29 -0.62
C PHE A 137 -12.28 -22.72 -1.72
N GLY A 138 -12.57 -24.03 -1.82
CA GLY A 138 -13.50 -24.58 -2.80
C GLY A 138 -14.95 -24.15 -2.60
N ASN A 139 -15.29 -23.68 -1.39
CA ASN A 139 -16.60 -23.13 -1.06
C ASN A 139 -16.59 -21.62 -0.77
N TRP A 140 -15.45 -20.95 -0.99
CA TRP A 140 -15.28 -19.52 -0.67
C TRP A 140 -15.70 -19.22 0.78
N HIS A 141 -15.29 -20.08 1.71
CA HIS A 141 -15.73 -20.00 3.09
C HIS A 141 -14.59 -19.64 4.03
N TYR A 142 -14.73 -18.50 4.72
CA TYR A 142 -13.76 -17.92 5.65
C TYR A 142 -14.44 -17.63 7.00
N PRO A 143 -14.55 -18.66 7.88
CA PRO A 143 -15.31 -18.58 9.13
C PRO A 143 -14.86 -17.48 10.10
N ALA A 144 -13.59 -17.07 10.06
CA ALA A 144 -13.04 -16.05 10.96
C ALA A 144 -13.46 -14.60 10.60
N VAL A 145 -13.99 -14.37 9.39
CA VAL A 145 -14.65 -13.12 8.97
C VAL A 145 -16.17 -13.26 8.91
N PRO A 146 -16.70 -14.37 9.40
CA PRO A 146 -17.65 -15.26 8.70
C PRO A 146 -18.08 -14.91 7.25
N TYR A 147 -17.16 -14.94 6.27
CA TYR A 147 -17.59 -14.91 4.86
C TYR A 147 -18.01 -16.29 4.34
N GLY A 148 -19.07 -16.31 3.54
CA GLY A 148 -19.54 -17.47 2.80
C GLY A 148 -19.70 -17.17 1.30
N ARG A 149 -20.17 -18.15 0.54
CA ARG A 149 -20.21 -18.07 -0.94
C ARG A 149 -20.89 -16.82 -1.50
N ASN A 150 -21.93 -16.31 -0.82
CA ASN A 150 -22.71 -15.15 -1.26
C ASN A 150 -21.98 -13.80 -1.08
N ASP A 151 -20.84 -13.80 -0.38
CA ASP A 151 -20.01 -12.62 -0.15
C ASP A 151 -18.97 -12.39 -1.25
N PHE A 152 -18.94 -13.26 -2.27
CA PHE A 152 -18.02 -13.22 -3.38
C PHE A 152 -18.76 -12.99 -4.70
N ASN A 153 -18.04 -12.45 -5.69
CA ASN A 153 -18.63 -12.18 -7.00
C ASN A 153 -19.03 -13.49 -7.71
N TRP A 154 -20.18 -13.44 -8.40
CA TRP A 154 -20.77 -14.57 -9.10
C TRP A 154 -21.42 -14.10 -10.42
N PRO A 155 -21.34 -14.88 -11.53
CA PRO A 155 -20.71 -16.20 -11.67
C PRO A 155 -19.20 -16.17 -11.49
N HIS A 156 -18.62 -17.30 -11.05
CA HIS A 156 -17.17 -17.42 -10.92
C HIS A 156 -16.48 -17.22 -12.27
N CYS A 157 -15.43 -16.41 -12.28
CA CYS A 157 -14.55 -16.19 -13.42
C CYS A 157 -13.15 -15.78 -12.94
N VAL A 158 -12.14 -15.92 -13.81
CA VAL A 158 -10.77 -15.48 -13.58
C VAL A 158 -10.41 -14.45 -14.66
N ILE A 159 -9.79 -13.34 -14.25
CA ILE A 159 -9.38 -12.27 -15.17
C ILE A 159 -8.41 -12.83 -16.21
N GLN A 160 -8.65 -12.52 -17.47
CA GLN A 160 -7.78 -12.83 -18.60
C GLN A 160 -7.05 -11.57 -19.06
N GLY A 161 -5.88 -11.71 -19.69
CA GLY A 161 -5.09 -10.56 -20.16
C GLY A 161 -5.85 -9.63 -21.11
N HIS A 162 -6.71 -10.17 -21.97
CA HIS A 162 -7.53 -9.37 -22.89
C HIS A 162 -8.62 -8.57 -22.19
N ASP A 163 -9.02 -8.95 -20.97
CA ASP A 163 -10.08 -8.26 -20.23
C ASP A 163 -9.69 -6.81 -19.92
N TYR A 164 -8.40 -6.56 -19.67
CA TYR A 164 -7.88 -5.21 -19.43
C TYR A 164 -8.05 -4.27 -20.62
N ALA A 165 -8.18 -4.78 -21.85
CA ALA A 165 -8.34 -3.95 -23.04
C ALA A 165 -9.79 -3.50 -23.30
N CYS A 166 -10.79 -4.28 -22.84
CA CYS A 166 -12.18 -4.09 -23.25
C CYS A 166 -13.21 -4.12 -22.13
N CYS A 167 -12.89 -4.77 -21.02
CA CYS A 167 -13.88 -5.47 -20.23
C CYS A 167 -13.70 -5.13 -18.75
N ALA A 168 -13.93 -3.85 -18.43
CA ALA A 168 -13.76 -3.29 -17.09
C ALA A 168 -14.62 -4.02 -16.03
N ASP A 169 -15.76 -4.58 -16.43
CA ASP A 169 -16.61 -5.41 -15.58
C ASP A 169 -15.93 -6.72 -15.18
N ARG A 170 -15.23 -7.38 -16.09
CA ARG A 170 -14.46 -8.60 -15.78
C ARG A 170 -13.26 -8.28 -14.91
N VAL A 171 -12.55 -7.19 -15.18
CA VAL A 171 -11.41 -6.75 -14.35
C VAL A 171 -11.83 -6.46 -12.89
N ARG A 172 -13.09 -6.09 -12.66
CA ARG A 172 -13.62 -5.73 -11.33
C ARG A 172 -14.50 -6.79 -10.64
N ASN A 173 -14.90 -7.84 -11.35
CA ASN A 173 -15.80 -8.87 -10.79
C ASN A 173 -15.24 -10.30 -10.92
N CYS A 174 -14.08 -10.49 -11.56
CA CYS A 174 -13.43 -11.79 -11.69
C CYS A 174 -12.22 -11.89 -10.77
N GLU A 175 -11.85 -13.13 -10.42
CA GLU A 175 -10.69 -13.42 -9.57
C GLU A 175 -9.39 -12.97 -10.24
N LEU A 176 -8.69 -12.03 -9.60
CA LEU A 176 -7.31 -11.67 -9.95
C LEU A 176 -6.41 -12.85 -9.61
N SER A 177 -5.84 -13.51 -10.63
CA SER A 177 -4.94 -14.66 -10.44
C SER A 177 -5.54 -15.79 -9.57
N GLY A 178 -6.88 -15.95 -9.60
CA GLY A 178 -7.59 -16.98 -8.83
C GLY A 178 -7.86 -16.64 -7.35
N LEU A 179 -7.53 -15.42 -6.92
CA LEU A 179 -7.84 -14.90 -5.58
C LEU A 179 -9.35 -14.67 -5.43
N LYS A 180 -9.94 -15.18 -4.35
CA LYS A 180 -11.40 -15.19 -4.15
C LYS A 180 -11.95 -13.76 -4.05
N ASP A 181 -12.60 -13.31 -5.11
CA ASP A 181 -12.98 -11.92 -5.31
C ASP A 181 -14.25 -11.53 -4.53
N LEU A 182 -14.11 -10.62 -3.56
CA LEU A 182 -15.21 -10.20 -2.69
C LEU A 182 -16.22 -9.37 -3.49
N ASN A 183 -17.50 -9.53 -3.18
CA ASN A 183 -18.55 -8.68 -3.73
C ASN A 183 -18.76 -7.46 -2.85
N GLN A 184 -18.05 -6.36 -3.12
CA GLN A 184 -18.17 -5.13 -2.33
C GLN A 184 -19.52 -4.40 -2.53
N ARG A 185 -20.47 -4.92 -3.32
CA ARG A 185 -21.86 -4.45 -3.35
C ARG A 185 -22.68 -5.03 -2.20
N SER A 186 -22.27 -6.17 -1.65
CA SER A 186 -22.91 -6.80 -0.49
C SER A 186 -22.76 -5.90 0.74
N GLU A 187 -23.88 -5.64 1.42
CA GLU A 187 -23.88 -4.86 2.66
C GLU A 187 -23.11 -5.56 3.78
N HIS A 188 -23.11 -6.90 3.79
CA HIS A 188 -22.33 -7.67 4.74
C HIS A 188 -20.83 -7.47 4.51
N VAL A 189 -20.36 -7.61 3.27
CA VAL A 189 -18.95 -7.37 2.89
C VAL A 189 -18.52 -5.95 3.24
N ARG A 190 -19.32 -4.94 2.87
CA ARG A 190 -19.04 -3.54 3.21
C ARG A 190 -18.93 -3.34 4.72
N THR A 191 -19.83 -3.93 5.50
CA THR A 191 -19.82 -3.82 6.97
C THR A 191 -18.56 -4.45 7.56
N MET A 192 -18.16 -5.63 7.10
CA MET A 192 -16.96 -6.30 7.60
C MET A 192 -15.67 -5.53 7.26
N ILE A 193 -15.56 -5.00 6.04
CA ILE A 193 -14.44 -4.13 5.62
C ILE A 193 -14.42 -2.84 6.46
N VAL A 194 -15.56 -2.15 6.59
CA VAL A 194 -15.66 -0.89 7.34
C VAL A 194 -15.32 -1.11 8.82
N ASN A 195 -15.77 -2.21 9.43
CA ASN A 195 -15.44 -2.54 10.82
C ASN A 195 -13.94 -2.76 11.01
N TYR A 196 -13.31 -3.50 10.09
CA TYR A 196 -11.86 -3.71 10.08
C TYR A 196 -11.09 -2.38 9.99
N MET A 197 -11.43 -1.54 9.01
CA MET A 197 -10.76 -0.27 8.80
C MET A 197 -11.02 0.71 9.95
N ASN A 198 -12.24 0.80 10.48
CA ASN A 198 -12.56 1.66 11.62
C ASN A 198 -11.85 1.22 12.90
N ARG A 199 -11.69 -0.09 13.14
CA ARG A 199 -10.88 -0.59 14.25
C ARG A 199 -9.44 -0.09 14.15
N LEU A 200 -8.85 -0.08 12.96
CA LEU A 200 -7.50 0.44 12.74
C LEU A 200 -7.43 1.97 12.95
N ILE A 201 -8.45 2.72 12.50
CA ILE A 201 -8.57 4.17 12.76
C ILE A 201 -8.63 4.44 14.27
N ASP A 202 -9.44 3.67 15.00
CA ASP A 202 -9.54 3.77 16.46
C ASP A 202 -8.19 3.52 17.15
N MET A 203 -7.36 2.62 16.60
CA MET A 203 -5.99 2.36 17.10
C MET A 203 -4.98 3.47 16.74
N GLY A 204 -5.35 4.44 15.91
CA GLY A 204 -4.54 5.62 15.60
C GLY A 204 -3.81 5.59 14.24
N VAL A 205 -4.18 4.72 13.30
CA VAL A 205 -3.62 4.79 11.94
C VAL A 205 -4.07 6.07 11.25
N ALA A 206 -3.23 6.64 10.39
CA ALA A 206 -3.52 7.89 9.67
C ALA A 206 -4.24 7.67 8.34
N GLY A 207 -4.26 6.44 7.83
CA GLY A 207 -4.77 6.16 6.51
C GLY A 207 -4.43 4.78 5.96
N PHE A 208 -4.70 4.58 4.67
CA PHE A 208 -4.67 3.28 4.01
C PHE A 208 -4.07 3.36 2.60
N ARG A 209 -3.18 2.41 2.27
CA ARG A 209 -3.00 1.94 0.90
C ARG A 209 -4.16 0.99 0.60
N ILE A 210 -4.89 1.23 -0.48
CA ILE A 210 -5.94 0.32 -0.93
C ILE A 210 -5.34 -0.54 -2.03
N ASP A 211 -5.04 -1.79 -1.67
CA ASP A 211 -4.52 -2.79 -2.59
C ASP A 211 -5.50 -3.12 -3.70
N ALA A 212 -4.98 -3.38 -4.91
CA ALA A 212 -5.77 -3.81 -6.05
C ALA A 212 -7.00 -2.92 -6.32
N ALA A 213 -6.92 -1.61 -6.05
CA ALA A 213 -8.08 -0.72 -6.18
C ALA A 213 -8.66 -0.69 -7.59
N LYS A 214 -7.82 -0.90 -8.63
CA LYS A 214 -8.27 -1.10 -10.02
C LYS A 214 -9.36 -2.17 -10.15
N HIS A 215 -9.27 -3.23 -9.33
CA HIS A 215 -10.13 -4.40 -9.34
C HIS A 215 -11.41 -4.23 -8.52
N MET A 216 -11.66 -3.05 -7.95
CA MET A 216 -12.90 -2.75 -7.24
C MET A 216 -13.64 -1.61 -7.94
N TRP A 217 -14.97 -1.59 -7.84
CA TRP A 217 -15.75 -0.49 -8.39
C TRP A 217 -15.55 0.80 -7.59
N PRO A 218 -15.27 1.95 -8.24
CA PRO A 218 -15.18 3.25 -7.56
C PRO A 218 -16.43 3.59 -6.72
N SER A 219 -17.61 3.17 -7.16
CA SER A 219 -18.87 3.37 -6.42
C SER A 219 -18.92 2.58 -5.11
N ASP A 220 -18.39 1.36 -5.09
CA ASP A 220 -18.38 0.52 -3.89
C ASP A 220 -17.33 1.02 -2.89
N LEU A 221 -16.16 1.43 -3.40
CA LEU A 221 -15.12 2.09 -2.61
C LEU A 221 -15.63 3.38 -1.96
N ARG A 222 -16.40 4.20 -2.70
CA ARG A 222 -17.02 5.42 -2.15
C ARG A 222 -17.87 5.11 -0.92
N VAL A 223 -18.74 4.11 -1.00
CA VAL A 223 -19.62 3.73 0.11
C VAL A 223 -18.80 3.28 1.33
N ILE A 224 -17.73 2.53 1.10
CA ILE A 224 -16.81 2.11 2.18
C ILE A 224 -16.14 3.33 2.81
N TYR A 225 -15.55 4.23 2.00
CA TYR A 225 -14.80 5.39 2.48
C TYR A 225 -15.67 6.39 3.23
N ASP A 226 -16.90 6.62 2.76
CA ASP A 226 -17.86 7.53 3.39
C ASP A 226 -18.29 7.03 4.79
N ARG A 227 -18.22 5.72 5.04
CA ARG A 227 -18.54 5.09 6.34
C ARG A 227 -17.35 4.99 7.28
N LEU A 228 -16.15 5.38 6.85
CA LEU A 228 -14.99 5.44 7.73
C LEU A 228 -15.18 6.54 8.78
N ARG A 229 -14.62 6.34 9.97
CA ARG A 229 -14.60 7.35 11.03
C ARG A 229 -13.56 8.43 10.74
N ASN A 230 -13.68 9.53 11.47
CA ASN A 230 -12.59 10.50 11.54
C ASN A 230 -11.41 9.90 12.32
N LEU A 231 -10.20 10.39 12.05
CA LEU A 231 -8.98 9.97 12.72
C LEU A 231 -9.04 10.26 14.22
N ASN A 232 -8.46 9.35 15.01
CA ASN A 232 -8.55 9.40 16.47
C ASN A 232 -7.71 10.55 17.04
N THR A 233 -8.35 11.56 17.63
CA THR A 233 -7.69 12.74 18.20
C THR A 233 -6.72 12.41 19.34
N ALA A 234 -6.88 11.27 20.02
CA ALA A 234 -5.94 10.79 21.04
C ALA A 234 -4.53 10.50 20.48
N HIS A 235 -4.41 10.35 19.15
CA HIS A 235 -3.14 10.14 18.45
C HIS A 235 -2.59 11.42 17.78
N GLY A 236 -3.06 12.59 18.22
CA GLY A 236 -2.56 13.88 17.75
C GLY A 236 -3.04 14.25 16.35
N PHE A 237 -4.22 13.78 15.94
CA PHE A 237 -4.92 14.24 14.74
C PHE A 237 -5.92 15.36 15.09
N PRO A 238 -6.16 16.32 14.18
CA PRO A 238 -7.16 17.35 14.41
C PRO A 238 -8.59 16.77 14.37
N SER A 239 -9.51 17.41 15.09
CA SER A 239 -10.94 17.04 15.04
C SER A 239 -11.46 17.14 13.60
N GLY A 240 -12.25 16.14 13.18
CA GLY A 240 -12.78 16.08 11.82
C GLY A 240 -11.80 15.58 10.76
N ALA A 241 -10.55 15.25 11.11
CA ALA A 241 -9.58 14.70 10.17
C ALA A 241 -10.09 13.39 9.55
N ARG A 242 -10.05 13.28 8.22
CA ARG A 242 -10.40 12.04 7.49
C ARG A 242 -9.14 11.24 7.17
N PRO A 243 -9.19 9.90 7.13
CA PRO A 243 -8.01 9.10 6.83
C PRO A 243 -7.43 9.44 5.46
N TYR A 244 -6.10 9.45 5.35
CA TYR A 244 -5.46 9.52 4.03
C TYR A 244 -5.70 8.22 3.28
N ILE A 245 -6.17 8.29 2.04
CA ILE A 245 -6.35 7.09 1.21
C ILE A 245 -5.56 7.30 -0.06
N TYR A 246 -4.79 6.28 -0.44
CA TYR A 246 -4.14 6.19 -1.73
C TYR A 246 -4.38 4.82 -2.33
N GLN A 247 -4.84 4.83 -3.58
CA GLN A 247 -5.42 3.67 -4.24
C GLN A 247 -4.41 3.10 -5.23
N GLU A 248 -4.19 1.79 -5.18
CA GLU A 248 -3.38 1.12 -6.19
C GLU A 248 -4.16 0.98 -7.50
N VAL A 249 -3.83 1.83 -8.48
CA VAL A 249 -4.38 1.72 -9.84
C VAL A 249 -3.22 1.80 -10.83
N ILE A 250 -2.77 0.63 -11.30
CA ILE A 250 -1.70 0.54 -12.29
C ILE A 250 -2.22 1.02 -13.65
N ASP A 251 -2.17 2.30 -13.97
CA ASP A 251 -2.62 2.81 -15.27
C ASP A 251 -1.45 3.43 -16.05
N LEU A 252 -0.96 2.68 -17.05
CA LEU A 252 0.05 3.11 -18.02
C LEU A 252 -0.56 3.50 -19.38
N GLY A 253 -1.90 3.60 -19.46
CA GLY A 253 -2.66 3.86 -20.68
C GLY A 253 -2.99 2.60 -21.48
N GLY A 254 -3.99 2.70 -22.37
CA GLY A 254 -4.38 1.60 -23.26
C GLY A 254 -5.24 0.50 -22.62
N GLU A 255 -5.76 0.74 -21.42
CA GLU A 255 -6.67 -0.16 -20.72
C GLU A 255 -8.09 0.41 -20.62
N ALA A 256 -9.06 -0.48 -20.35
CA ALA A 256 -10.48 -0.15 -20.18
C ALA A 256 -10.78 0.60 -18.87
N ILE A 257 -9.87 0.55 -17.89
CA ILE A 257 -9.99 1.23 -16.59
C ILE A 257 -8.93 2.33 -16.51
N SER A 258 -9.36 3.52 -16.12
CA SER A 258 -8.45 4.64 -15.90
C SER A 258 -8.32 4.98 -14.42
N ARG A 259 -7.10 5.36 -14.01
CA ARG A 259 -6.84 5.97 -12.69
C ARG A 259 -7.69 7.21 -12.40
N ASN A 260 -8.15 7.92 -13.44
CA ASN A 260 -8.99 9.12 -13.30
C ASN A 260 -10.38 8.79 -12.73
N GLU A 261 -10.83 7.54 -12.79
CA GLU A 261 -12.07 7.11 -12.14
C GLU A 261 -11.97 7.14 -10.60
N TYR A 262 -10.74 7.12 -10.06
CA TYR A 262 -10.45 6.98 -8.63
C TYR A 262 -9.98 8.29 -7.97
N THR A 263 -9.49 9.27 -8.75
CA THR A 263 -9.06 10.57 -8.21
C THR A 263 -10.17 11.40 -7.56
N PRO A 264 -11.47 11.26 -7.91
CA PRO A 264 -12.55 11.91 -7.16
C PRO A 264 -12.81 11.27 -5.78
N LEU A 265 -12.22 10.10 -5.49
CA LEU A 265 -12.35 9.42 -4.20
C LEU A 265 -11.21 9.80 -3.26
N ALA A 266 -9.97 9.63 -3.73
CA ALA A 266 -8.76 9.83 -2.94
C ALA A 266 -7.51 9.94 -3.84
N ALA A 267 -6.32 9.92 -3.25
CA ALA A 267 -5.09 9.87 -4.02
C ALA A 267 -4.95 8.51 -4.75
N VAL A 268 -4.10 8.45 -5.77
CA VAL A 268 -3.82 7.26 -6.57
C VAL A 268 -2.31 7.10 -6.74
N THR A 269 -1.84 5.86 -6.77
CA THR A 269 -0.44 5.55 -7.06
C THR A 269 -0.09 5.90 -8.52
N GLU A 270 0.84 6.83 -8.70
CA GLU A 270 1.23 7.32 -10.02
C GLU A 270 2.35 6.45 -10.61
N PHE A 271 2.00 5.26 -11.13
CA PHE A 271 2.96 4.31 -11.68
C PHE A 271 3.78 4.87 -12.88
N ARG A 272 3.21 5.81 -13.65
CA ARG A 272 3.93 6.45 -14.77
C ARG A 272 5.11 7.30 -14.26
N PHE A 273 5.03 7.84 -13.04
CA PHE A 273 6.12 8.63 -12.43
C PHE A 273 7.42 7.82 -12.33
N GLY A 274 7.37 6.64 -11.71
CA GLY A 274 8.53 5.78 -11.53
C GLY A 274 9.07 5.26 -12.86
N MET A 275 8.18 4.92 -13.79
CA MET A 275 8.54 4.47 -15.14
C MET A 275 9.30 5.53 -15.94
N GLU A 276 8.77 6.75 -16.03
CA GLU A 276 9.39 7.81 -16.84
C GLU A 276 10.69 8.32 -16.21
N LEU A 277 10.78 8.43 -14.88
CA LEU A 277 12.06 8.75 -14.23
C LEU A 277 13.09 7.62 -14.38
N SER A 278 12.66 6.36 -14.28
CA SER A 278 13.56 5.24 -14.55
C SER A 278 14.11 5.30 -15.96
N ARG A 279 13.26 5.58 -16.95
CA ARG A 279 13.66 5.79 -18.36
C ARG A 279 14.63 6.96 -18.51
N ALA A 280 14.36 8.12 -17.90
CA ALA A 280 15.23 9.29 -18.01
C ALA A 280 16.63 9.05 -17.38
N PHE A 281 16.68 8.51 -16.16
CA PHE A 281 17.93 8.28 -15.44
C PHE A 281 18.74 7.08 -15.97
N THR A 282 18.11 6.20 -16.77
CA THR A 282 18.80 5.12 -17.50
C THR A 282 19.15 5.48 -18.95
N ARG A 283 19.07 6.77 -19.31
CA ARG A 283 19.39 7.31 -20.65
C ARG A 283 18.42 6.90 -21.77
N GLY A 284 17.25 6.36 -21.43
CA GLY A 284 16.14 6.16 -22.36
C GLY A 284 15.36 7.45 -22.66
N ASN A 285 15.67 8.55 -21.97
CA ASN A 285 15.28 9.91 -22.31
C ASN A 285 16.32 10.92 -21.77
N GLN A 286 16.39 12.14 -22.32
CA GLN A 286 17.33 13.16 -21.84
C GLN A 286 16.77 13.90 -20.61
N LEU A 287 17.59 14.09 -19.58
CA LEU A 287 17.18 14.78 -18.33
C LEU A 287 16.68 16.21 -18.56
N ARG A 288 17.15 16.90 -19.62
CA ARG A 288 16.69 18.26 -19.97
C ARG A 288 15.17 18.36 -20.16
N TRP A 289 14.51 17.27 -20.53
CA TRP A 289 13.07 17.25 -20.75
C TRP A 289 12.27 17.29 -19.45
N LEU A 290 12.89 17.00 -18.29
CA LEU A 290 12.23 17.08 -16.99
C LEU A 290 11.90 18.53 -16.56
N VAL A 291 12.23 19.55 -17.37
CA VAL A 291 11.94 20.96 -17.11
C VAL A 291 10.44 21.26 -16.90
N ASN A 292 9.55 20.47 -17.50
CA ASN A 292 8.11 20.58 -17.36
C ASN A 292 7.49 19.33 -16.70
N TRP A 293 8.25 18.66 -15.82
CA TRP A 293 7.81 17.44 -15.13
C TRP A 293 6.51 17.66 -14.35
N GLY A 294 5.53 16.77 -14.55
CA GLY A 294 4.19 16.90 -13.95
C GLY A 294 3.08 16.47 -14.92
N PRO A 295 1.87 17.06 -14.83
CA PRO A 295 0.73 16.69 -15.67
C PRO A 295 0.98 16.73 -17.18
N GLN A 296 1.90 17.58 -17.65
CA GLN A 296 2.30 17.68 -19.06
C GLN A 296 2.95 16.39 -19.59
N TRP A 297 3.45 15.54 -18.69
CA TRP A 297 3.97 14.20 -19.00
C TRP A 297 2.87 13.13 -19.01
N GLY A 298 1.60 13.54 -19.00
CA GLY A 298 0.47 12.64 -18.81
C GLY A 298 0.45 12.02 -17.42
N LEU A 299 0.96 12.72 -16.41
CA LEU A 299 0.79 12.37 -14.99
C LEU A 299 -0.52 12.95 -14.44
N LEU A 300 -0.98 12.47 -13.29
CA LEU A 300 -2.11 13.01 -12.54
C LEU A 300 -1.88 14.46 -12.07
N GLY A 301 -2.93 15.09 -11.56
CA GLY A 301 -2.77 16.31 -10.77
C GLY A 301 -1.89 16.03 -9.54
N SER A 302 -0.98 16.96 -9.19
CA SER A 302 -0.04 16.78 -8.06
C SER A 302 -0.74 16.44 -6.73
N GLY A 303 -1.92 17.04 -6.48
CA GLY A 303 -2.71 16.75 -5.27
C GLY A 303 -3.37 15.36 -5.25
N ASP A 304 -3.40 14.66 -6.37
CA ASP A 304 -4.02 13.34 -6.53
C ASP A 304 -2.99 12.20 -6.55
N ALA A 305 -1.70 12.51 -6.58
CA ALA A 305 -0.65 11.53 -6.85
C ALA A 305 0.16 11.16 -5.60
N LEU A 306 0.20 9.86 -5.27
CA LEU A 306 1.31 9.28 -4.51
C LEU A 306 2.40 8.84 -5.50
N THR A 307 3.63 9.26 -5.27
CA THR A 307 4.76 9.02 -6.18
C THR A 307 5.82 8.15 -5.54
N PHE A 308 6.47 7.32 -6.36
CA PHE A 308 7.57 6.44 -5.97
C PHE A 308 8.39 6.11 -7.22
N ILE A 309 9.68 5.79 -7.03
CA ILE A 309 10.52 5.29 -8.13
C ILE A 309 10.20 3.82 -8.39
N ASP A 310 10.22 3.02 -7.32
CA ASP A 310 9.85 1.62 -7.28
C ASP A 310 8.94 1.33 -6.09
N ASN A 311 8.19 0.24 -6.16
CA ASN A 311 7.40 -0.31 -5.07
C ASN A 311 7.83 -1.77 -4.82
N HIS A 312 7.11 -2.46 -3.93
CA HIS A 312 7.43 -3.84 -3.57
C HIS A 312 7.23 -4.83 -4.72
N ASP A 313 6.26 -4.60 -5.62
CA ASP A 313 5.98 -5.43 -6.81
C ASP A 313 6.98 -5.20 -7.94
N ASN A 314 7.06 -3.96 -8.43
CA ASN A 314 7.74 -3.65 -9.69
C ASN A 314 9.25 -3.75 -9.58
N GLN A 315 9.81 -3.67 -8.35
CA GLN A 315 11.23 -3.97 -8.12
C GLN A 315 11.57 -5.46 -8.32
N ARG A 316 10.55 -6.33 -8.30
CA ARG A 316 10.62 -7.77 -8.58
C ARG A 316 10.14 -8.12 -9.99
N GLY A 317 9.70 -7.14 -10.79
CA GLY A 317 9.12 -7.41 -12.11
C GLY A 317 7.64 -7.77 -12.11
N HIS A 318 6.97 -7.77 -10.95
CA HIS A 318 5.52 -7.96 -10.85
C HIS A 318 4.78 -6.64 -11.16
N GLY A 319 3.51 -6.75 -11.56
CA GLY A 319 2.71 -5.59 -11.96
C GLY A 319 3.30 -4.86 -13.18
N ALA A 320 3.38 -3.53 -13.14
CA ALA A 320 4.03 -2.69 -14.15
C ALA A 320 5.58 -2.72 -14.08
N GLY A 321 6.17 -3.89 -13.85
CA GLY A 321 7.60 -4.11 -13.71
C GLY A 321 8.37 -4.23 -15.03
N GLY A 322 9.69 -4.48 -14.94
CA GLY A 322 10.55 -4.84 -16.09
C GLY A 322 11.67 -3.85 -16.41
N ASN A 323 11.44 -2.54 -16.26
CA ASN A 323 12.43 -1.48 -16.56
C ASN A 323 12.50 -0.38 -15.49
N ILE A 324 12.21 -0.73 -14.23
CA ILE A 324 12.19 0.20 -13.11
C ILE A 324 13.55 0.26 -12.40
N LEU A 325 13.98 1.46 -12.01
CA LEU A 325 15.17 1.66 -11.18
C LEU A 325 14.92 1.17 -9.75
N THR A 326 15.86 0.43 -9.20
CA THR A 326 15.81 -0.10 -7.84
C THR A 326 17.16 0.04 -7.17
N HIS A 327 17.25 -0.36 -5.90
CA HIS A 327 18.52 -0.46 -5.16
C HIS A 327 19.62 -1.26 -5.90
N LYS A 328 19.27 -2.14 -6.86
CA LYS A 328 20.22 -2.92 -7.67
C LYS A 328 20.99 -2.06 -8.68
N ARG A 329 20.56 -0.82 -8.94
CA ARG A 329 21.28 0.20 -9.74
C ARG A 329 21.48 1.48 -8.92
N PRO A 330 22.38 1.46 -7.92
CA PRO A 330 22.38 2.43 -6.84
C PRO A 330 22.68 3.87 -7.27
N LYS A 331 23.47 4.09 -8.32
CA LYS A 331 23.83 5.45 -8.76
C LYS A 331 22.63 6.16 -9.38
N GLU A 332 22.02 5.54 -10.38
CA GLU A 332 20.85 6.07 -11.09
C GLU A 332 19.64 6.15 -10.16
N TYR A 333 19.43 5.13 -9.34
CA TYR A 333 18.32 5.09 -8.38
C TYR A 333 18.37 6.25 -7.38
N LYS A 334 19.55 6.56 -6.82
CA LYS A 334 19.71 7.73 -5.94
C LYS A 334 19.46 9.04 -6.67
N GLY A 335 19.89 9.15 -7.93
CA GLY A 335 19.60 10.34 -8.75
C GLY A 335 18.10 10.55 -8.95
N ALA A 336 17.37 9.49 -9.29
CA ALA A 336 15.93 9.53 -9.48
C ALA A 336 15.18 9.86 -8.17
N ILE A 337 15.60 9.27 -7.03
CA ILE A 337 15.05 9.63 -5.72
C ILE A 337 15.33 11.10 -5.38
N ALA A 338 16.56 11.58 -5.60
CA ALA A 338 16.91 12.97 -5.32
C ALA A 338 16.03 13.95 -6.12
N PHE A 339 15.77 13.63 -7.40
CA PHE A 339 14.82 14.40 -8.21
C PHE A 339 13.39 14.34 -7.63
N MET A 340 12.90 13.16 -7.28
CA MET A 340 11.57 12.99 -6.68
C MET A 340 11.39 13.79 -5.38
N LEU A 341 12.41 13.83 -4.52
CA LEU A 341 12.35 14.55 -3.25
C LEU A 341 12.54 16.06 -3.40
N ALA A 342 13.27 16.51 -4.42
CA ALA A 342 13.48 17.93 -4.70
C ALA A 342 12.32 18.57 -5.48
N HIS A 343 11.58 17.80 -6.27
CA HIS A 343 10.49 18.30 -7.10
C HIS A 343 9.17 18.38 -6.32
N PRO A 344 8.35 19.44 -6.47
CA PRO A 344 7.10 19.63 -5.70
C PRO A 344 5.93 18.73 -6.13
N TYR A 345 6.14 17.74 -6.98
CA TYR A 345 5.06 16.95 -7.58
C TYR A 345 4.72 15.74 -6.71
N GLY A 346 3.44 15.61 -6.36
CA GLY A 346 2.90 14.45 -5.66
C GLY A 346 3.29 14.35 -4.19
N LYS A 347 2.98 13.21 -3.59
CA LYS A 347 3.42 12.80 -2.25
C LYS A 347 4.45 11.69 -2.38
N PRO A 348 5.74 11.94 -2.09
CA PRO A 348 6.79 10.96 -2.28
C PRO A 348 6.71 9.85 -1.22
N GLN A 349 6.82 8.61 -1.70
CA GLN A 349 7.04 7.40 -0.92
C GLN A 349 8.39 6.79 -1.32
N LEU A 350 9.23 6.50 -0.33
CA LEU A 350 10.47 5.77 -0.51
C LEU A 350 10.28 4.29 -0.19
N MET A 351 10.87 3.41 -1.01
CA MET A 351 10.86 1.98 -0.75
C MET A 351 12.00 1.59 0.21
N SER A 352 11.70 0.77 1.22
CA SER A 352 12.71 0.10 2.05
C SER A 352 12.56 -1.40 1.93
N SER A 353 13.51 -2.04 1.23
CA SER A 353 13.46 -3.44 0.86
C SER A 353 14.35 -4.32 1.74
N PHE A 354 14.10 -5.63 1.69
CA PHE A 354 15.12 -6.64 1.98
C PHE A 354 15.82 -7.07 0.67
N SER A 355 17.05 -7.57 0.78
CA SER A 355 17.79 -8.09 -0.38
C SER A 355 17.15 -9.37 -0.92
N PHE A 356 17.04 -9.50 -2.25
CA PHE A 356 16.50 -10.69 -2.91
C PHE A 356 17.15 -10.93 -4.28
N HIS A 357 17.28 -12.20 -4.63
CA HIS A 357 17.65 -12.67 -5.98
C HIS A 357 16.46 -13.30 -6.69
N ASP A 358 15.73 -14.15 -5.98
CA ASP A 358 14.44 -14.71 -6.38
C ASP A 358 13.33 -13.68 -6.13
N THR A 359 12.47 -13.46 -7.13
CA THR A 359 11.34 -12.52 -7.10
C THR A 359 10.24 -12.98 -6.18
N GLU A 360 10.15 -14.29 -5.92
CA GLU A 360 9.14 -14.90 -5.07
C GLU A 360 9.56 -14.95 -3.59
N ALA A 361 10.85 -14.69 -3.30
CA ALA A 361 11.42 -14.91 -1.98
C ALA A 361 10.76 -14.04 -0.90
N GLY A 362 10.46 -14.68 0.23
CA GLY A 362 10.06 -14.00 1.46
C GLY A 362 11.19 -13.17 2.10
N PRO A 363 10.86 -12.40 3.15
CA PRO A 363 11.86 -11.68 3.93
C PRO A 363 12.81 -12.65 4.66
N PRO A 364 13.98 -12.16 5.12
CA PRO A 364 14.85 -12.93 6.01
C PRO A 364 14.10 -13.52 7.20
N MET A 365 14.24 -14.84 7.41
CA MET A 365 13.51 -15.57 8.45
C MET A 365 14.38 -16.65 9.12
N ASP A 366 14.02 -17.01 10.34
CA ASP A 366 14.62 -18.13 11.07
C ASP A 366 14.08 -19.49 10.58
N GLY A 367 14.58 -20.59 11.16
CA GLY A 367 14.14 -21.95 10.81
C GLY A 367 12.67 -22.25 11.13
N SER A 368 12.00 -21.39 11.91
CA SER A 368 10.57 -21.47 12.21
C SER A 368 9.73 -20.54 11.33
N GLY A 369 10.36 -19.83 10.39
CA GLY A 369 9.70 -18.90 9.47
C GLY A 369 9.36 -17.54 10.08
N ASN A 370 9.87 -17.22 11.28
CA ASN A 370 9.69 -15.90 11.87
C ASN A 370 10.63 -14.90 11.23
N ILE A 371 10.16 -13.67 11.01
CA ILE A 371 10.97 -12.61 10.40
C ILE A 371 12.13 -12.23 11.33
N ILE A 372 13.34 -12.26 10.79
CA ILE A 372 14.54 -11.78 11.46
C ILE A 372 14.51 -10.26 11.48
N SER A 373 14.76 -9.65 12.65
CA SER A 373 14.83 -8.19 12.78
C SER A 373 15.93 -7.61 11.88
N PRO A 374 15.71 -6.45 11.25
CA PRO A 374 16.75 -5.69 10.58
C PRO A 374 17.98 -5.49 11.48
N SER A 375 19.18 -5.70 10.96
CA SER A 375 20.41 -5.32 11.65
C SER A 375 20.74 -3.85 11.38
N ILE A 376 21.00 -3.09 12.44
CA ILE A 376 21.31 -1.66 12.37
C ILE A 376 22.72 -1.47 12.91
N ASN A 377 23.74 -1.70 12.08
CA ASN A 377 25.11 -1.32 12.42
C ASN A 377 25.81 -0.63 11.25
N SER A 378 26.55 0.41 11.63
CA SER A 378 27.38 1.31 10.83
C SER A 378 28.39 0.58 9.97
N VAL A 379 28.42 0.92 8.67
CA VAL A 379 29.54 0.77 7.73
C VAL A 379 30.52 -0.36 8.05
N SER A 380 30.29 -1.56 7.52
CA SER A 380 31.38 -2.50 7.30
C SER A 380 31.23 -3.16 5.93
N VAL A 381 32.23 -2.86 5.10
CA VAL A 381 32.55 -3.57 3.86
C VAL A 381 32.91 -5.00 4.26
N GLY A 382 32.07 -5.98 3.90
CA GLY A 382 32.44 -7.39 4.02
C GLY A 382 31.31 -8.32 4.44
N ASN A 383 31.00 -9.24 3.53
CA ASN A 383 30.25 -10.49 3.68
C ASN A 383 28.71 -10.46 3.79
N LYS A 384 28.15 -11.07 2.74
CA LYS A 384 26.75 -11.37 2.44
C LYS A 384 26.18 -12.34 3.46
N CYS A 385 25.06 -11.97 4.09
CA CYS A 385 23.84 -12.78 4.22
C CYS A 385 22.78 -11.98 5.00
N ALA A 386 21.57 -11.89 4.46
CA ALA A 386 20.36 -11.35 5.11
C ALA A 386 20.48 -9.94 5.71
N THR A 387 20.60 -8.90 4.88
CA THR A 387 20.54 -7.51 5.32
C THR A 387 19.29 -6.83 4.79
N TYR A 388 18.49 -6.26 5.69
CA TYR A 388 17.53 -5.22 5.31
C TYR A 388 18.31 -4.02 4.81
N LEU A 389 17.92 -3.48 3.66
CA LEU A 389 18.55 -2.30 3.10
C LEU A 389 17.99 -1.09 3.84
N ARG A 390 18.64 -0.74 4.96
CA ARG A 390 18.44 0.58 5.58
C ARG A 390 18.90 1.64 4.57
N PHE A 391 18.31 2.83 4.65
CA PHE A 391 18.69 4.05 3.91
C PHE A 391 20.11 4.54 4.25
N THR A 392 21.12 3.68 4.26
CA THR A 392 22.52 4.04 4.52
C THR A 392 23.08 4.96 3.43
N PHE A 393 22.35 5.21 2.33
CA PHE A 393 22.88 5.87 1.15
C PHE A 393 22.22 7.19 0.72
N LEU A 394 21.13 7.63 1.36
CA LEU A 394 20.51 8.95 1.05
C LEU A 394 21.03 10.10 1.91
N LEU A 395 21.88 9.78 2.87
CA LEU A 395 22.21 10.66 3.99
C LEU A 395 23.49 11.48 3.77
N PHE A 396 24.19 11.28 2.64
CA PHE A 396 25.46 11.95 2.35
C PHE A 396 25.37 13.21 1.48
N TYR A 397 24.18 13.70 1.12
CA TYR A 397 24.07 14.81 0.16
C TYR A 397 23.12 15.96 0.53
N PHE A 398 22.59 16.00 1.75
CA PHE A 398 21.78 17.14 2.22
C PHE A 398 22.16 17.59 3.65
N THR A 399 23.46 17.81 3.86
CA THR A 399 23.99 18.70 4.91
C THR A 399 25.00 19.63 4.29
#